data_AF-A0A151SY40-F1
#
_entry.id   AF-A0A151SY40-F1
#
_cell.length_a   1.000
_cell.length_b   1.000
_cell.length_c   1.000
_cell.angle_alpha   90.00
_cell.angle_beta   90.00
_cell.angle_gamma   90.00
#
_symmetry.space_group_name_H-M   'P 1'
#
loop_
_entity.id
_entity.type
_entity.pdbx_description
1 polymer ?
#
loop_
_entity_poly.entity_id
_entity_poly.type
_entity_poly.pdbx_seq_one_letter_code
_entity_poly.pdbx_strand_id
1 'polypeptide(L)'
;MRVASKQAYICRDCGYIYNERTPFEKLPDKFFCPVCGAPKRRFRPYATDVSRNANDTDVRKARKAGIKREEAIGEALPIAAAVGIVVLAGLYLYLNNKF
;
A
#
# COMPACT_ATOMS: atom_id res chain seq x y z
N MET A 1 18.08 20.96 -1.04
CA MET A 1 17.59 21.14 -2.42
C MET A 1 16.39 20.23 -2.63
N ARG A 2 15.17 20.79 -2.71
CA ARG A 2 13.95 20.03 -3.01
C ARG A 2 13.82 19.97 -4.54
N VAL A 3 13.85 18.78 -5.12
CA VAL A 3 13.55 18.63 -6.54
C VAL A 3 12.06 18.87 -6.68
N ALA A 4 11.66 19.97 -7.32
CA ALA A 4 10.28 20.24 -7.66
C ALA A 4 9.82 19.20 -8.68
N SER A 5 9.37 18.03 -8.21
CA SER A 5 8.85 16.99 -9.08
C SER A 5 7.34 17.18 -9.22
N LYS A 6 6.86 17.23 -10.47
CA LYS A 6 5.52 16.75 -10.83
C LYS A 6 5.21 15.51 -9.99
N GLN A 7 4.02 15.47 -9.41
CA GLN A 7 3.43 14.38 -8.62
C GLN A 7 4.28 13.08 -8.59
N ALA A 8 4.84 12.73 -7.43
CA ALA A 8 5.58 11.49 -7.28
C ALA A 8 4.63 10.29 -7.26
N TYR A 9 5.12 9.10 -7.62
CA TYR A 9 4.35 7.86 -7.63
C TYR A 9 5.08 6.75 -6.88
N ILE A 10 4.36 5.97 -6.08
CA ILE A 10 4.90 4.86 -5.29
C ILE A 10 4.47 3.51 -5.85
N CYS A 11 5.41 2.59 -6.00
CA CYS A 11 5.15 1.20 -6.31
C CYS A 11 4.62 0.45 -5.07
N ARG A 12 3.39 -0.09 -5.13
CA ARG A 12 2.77 -0.83 -4.01
C ARG A 12 3.44 -2.17 -3.70
N ASP A 13 4.22 -2.75 -4.62
CA ASP A 13 4.87 -4.05 -4.41
C ASP A 13 6.22 -3.95 -3.67
N CYS A 14 6.98 -2.89 -3.90
CA CYS A 14 8.34 -2.77 -3.37
C CYS A 14 8.69 -1.43 -2.72
N GLY A 15 7.80 -0.44 -2.78
CA GLY A 15 8.04 0.87 -2.18
C GLY A 15 9.01 1.77 -2.95
N TYR A 16 9.31 1.47 -4.23
CA TYR A 16 10.03 2.39 -5.12
C TYR A 16 9.24 3.67 -5.33
N ILE A 17 9.90 4.83 -5.29
CA ILE A 17 9.31 6.12 -5.64
C ILE A 17 9.84 6.55 -7.00
N TYR A 18 8.89 6.79 -7.90
CA TYR A 18 9.12 7.48 -9.16
C TYR A 18 8.98 9.00 -8.94
N ASN A 19 10.06 9.73 -9.18
CA ASN A 19 10.17 11.19 -9.04
C ASN A 19 11.03 11.82 -10.15
N GLU A 20 11.04 11.21 -11.33
CA GLU A 20 11.85 11.68 -12.45
C GLU A 20 11.21 12.90 -13.15
N ARG A 21 11.93 13.47 -14.12
CA ARG A 21 11.46 14.64 -14.90
C ARG A 21 10.28 14.30 -15.82
N THR A 22 10.24 13.08 -16.34
CA THR A 22 9.15 12.63 -17.19
C THR A 22 7.90 12.45 -16.33
N PRO A 23 6.75 13.03 -16.69
CA PRO A 23 5.51 12.83 -15.93
C PRO A 23 5.09 11.37 -15.96
N PHE A 24 4.59 10.85 -14.84
CA PHE A 24 4.23 9.43 -14.71
C PHE A 24 3.18 8.98 -15.74
N GLU A 25 2.26 9.87 -16.06
CA GLU A 25 1.16 9.64 -17.00
C GLU A 25 1.69 9.40 -18.42
N LYS A 26 2.79 10.08 -18.78
CA LYS A 26 3.42 9.98 -20.11
C LYS A 26 4.31 8.75 -20.29
N LEU A 27 4.55 7.95 -19.25
CA LEU A 27 5.31 6.70 -19.43
C LEU A 27 4.55 5.72 -20.31
N PRO A 28 5.26 4.92 -21.12
CA PRO A 28 4.63 3.85 -21.88
C PRO A 28 3.96 2.82 -20.94
N ASP A 29 2.92 2.14 -21.43
CA ASP A 29 2.20 1.11 -20.65
C ASP A 29 3.08 -0.09 -20.30
N LYS A 30 4.13 -0.33 -21.10
CA LYS A 30 5.17 -1.34 -20.85
C LYS A 30 6.20 -0.91 -19.80
N PHE A 31 5.95 0.16 -19.05
CA PHE A 31 6.81 0.53 -17.93
C PHE A 31 6.67 -0.46 -16.78
N PHE A 32 7.80 -0.97 -16.33
CA PHE A 32 7.91 -1.84 -15.17
C PHE A 32 8.75 -1.18 -14.09
N CYS A 33 8.41 -1.44 -12.83
CA CYS A 33 9.20 -0.97 -11.70
C CYS A 33 10.63 -1.52 -11.82
N PRO A 34 11.67 -0.66 -11.80
CA PRO A 34 13.04 -1.09 -12.04
C PRO A 34 13.60 -2.01 -10.94
N VAL A 35 12.91 -2.12 -9.80
CA VAL A 35 13.41 -2.91 -8.67
C VAL A 35 12.64 -4.20 -8.44
N CYS A 36 11.38 -4.30 -8.84
CA CYS A 36 10.59 -5.52 -8.62
C CYS A 36 9.82 -6.02 -9.84
N GLY A 37 9.93 -5.33 -10.99
CA GLY A 37 9.22 -5.74 -12.21
C GLY A 37 7.70 -5.58 -12.15
N ALA A 38 7.16 -4.86 -11.17
CA ALA A 38 5.72 -4.60 -11.09
C ALA A 38 5.26 -3.70 -12.26
N PRO A 39 4.10 -3.97 -12.89
CA PRO A 39 3.60 -3.16 -14.00
C PRO A 39 3.17 -1.75 -13.54
N LYS A 40 3.15 -0.78 -14.47
CA LYS A 40 2.72 0.63 -14.24
C LYS A 40 1.42 0.75 -13.42
N ARG A 41 0.45 -0.15 -13.63
CA ARG A 41 -0.84 -0.18 -12.91
C ARG A 41 -0.74 -0.37 -11.39
N ARG A 42 0.38 -0.88 -10.87
CA ARG A 42 0.59 -1.07 -9.41
C ARG A 42 1.15 0.18 -8.72
N PHE A 43 1.44 1.24 -9.47
CA PHE A 43 1.85 2.51 -8.90
C PHE A 43 0.63 3.32 -8.44
N ARG A 44 0.83 4.13 -7.39
CA ARG A 44 -0.19 5.05 -6.86
C ARG A 44 0.42 6.43 -6.64
N PRO A 45 -0.36 7.52 -6.70
CA PRO A 45 0.13 8.85 -6.37
C PRO A 45 0.73 8.86 -4.96
N TYR A 46 1.87 9.53 -4.83
CA TYR A 46 2.59 9.72 -3.59
C TYR A 46 2.70 11.21 -3.31
N ALA A 47 2.01 11.66 -2.26
CA ALA A 47 1.85 13.08 -1.96
C ALA A 47 2.94 13.63 -1.02
N THR A 48 3.71 12.76 -0.35
CA THR A 48 4.71 13.22 0.61
C THR A 48 5.94 13.77 -0.11
N ASP A 49 6.74 14.58 0.61
CA ASP A 49 8.00 15.06 0.09
C ASP A 49 8.95 13.89 -0.19
N VAL A 50 9.65 13.98 -1.32
CA VAL A 50 10.61 12.96 -1.75
C VAL A 50 12.01 13.48 -1.52
N SER A 51 12.73 12.87 -0.59
CA SER A 51 14.15 13.15 -0.38
C SER A 51 15.01 12.57 -1.50
N ARG A 52 16.24 13.09 -1.67
CA ARG A 52 17.18 12.61 -2.70
C ARG A 52 17.46 11.09 -2.60
N ASN A 53 17.36 10.55 -1.39
CA ASN A 53 17.70 9.19 -1.01
C ASN A 53 16.46 8.32 -0.75
N ALA A 54 15.30 8.74 -1.25
CA ALA A 54 14.04 8.04 -0.99
C ALA A 54 14.02 6.59 -1.54
N ASN A 55 14.91 6.27 -2.47
CA ASN A 55 15.08 4.95 -3.08
C ASN A 55 16.26 4.15 -2.52
N ASP A 56 16.91 4.61 -1.44
CA ASP A 56 17.93 3.82 -0.75
C ASP A 56 17.33 2.49 -0.23
N THR A 57 18.15 1.44 -0.18
CA THR A 57 17.71 0.08 0.13
C THR A 57 17.01 -0.02 1.48
N ASP A 58 17.57 0.62 2.50
CA ASP A 58 17.07 0.54 3.87
C ASP A 58 15.75 1.29 4.01
N VAL A 59 15.66 2.48 3.42
CA VAL A 59 14.45 3.31 3.38
C VAL A 59 13.32 2.58 2.67
N ARG A 60 13.61 1.98 1.51
CA ARG A 60 12.61 1.19 0.77
C ARG A 60 12.19 -0.07 1.52
N LYS A 61 13.11 -0.76 2.19
CA LYS A 61 12.80 -1.98 2.95
C LYS A 61 11.85 -1.66 4.10
N ALA A 62 12.11 -0.58 4.83
CA ALA A 62 11.21 -0.06 5.87
C ALA A 62 9.83 0.28 5.29
N ARG A 63 9.79 0.99 4.16
CA ARG A 63 8.53 1.34 3.48
C ARG A 63 7.76 0.09 3.03
N LYS A 64 8.44 -0.88 2.43
CA LYS A 64 7.85 -2.16 1.99
C LYS A 64 7.25 -2.92 3.17
N ALA A 65 7.92 -2.94 4.32
CA ALA A 65 7.37 -3.54 5.53
C ALA A 65 6.09 -2.83 6.00
N GLY A 66 6.05 -1.50 5.93
CA GLY A 66 4.85 -0.70 6.19
C GLY A 66 3.70 -1.06 5.26
N ILE A 67 3.94 -1.06 3.94
CA ILE A 67 2.91 -1.41 2.95
C ILE A 67 2.34 -2.81 3.19
N LYS A 68 3.20 -3.79 3.44
CA LYS A 68 2.76 -5.17 3.73
C LYS A 68 1.93 -5.27 5.01
N ARG A 69 2.28 -4.50 6.03
CA ARG A 69 1.51 -4.46 7.28
C ARG A 69 0.12 -3.87 7.05
N GLU A 70 0.03 -2.78 6.30
CA GLU A 70 -1.26 -2.17 5.95
C GLU A 70 -2.13 -3.10 5.10
N GLU A 71 -1.53 -3.78 4.12
CA GLU A 71 -2.23 -4.76 3.27
C GLU A 71 -2.72 -5.96 4.09
N ALA A 72 -1.89 -6.49 4.99
CA ALA A 72 -2.29 -7.56 5.91
C ALA A 72 -3.43 -7.14 6.85
N ILE A 73 -3.42 -5.89 7.35
CA ILE A 73 -4.52 -5.36 8.14
C ILE A 73 -5.79 -5.25 7.29
N GLY A 74 -5.69 -4.75 6.06
CA GLY A 74 -6.82 -4.62 5.14
C GLY A 74 -7.49 -5.96 4.82
N GLU A 75 -6.71 -7.01 4.62
CA GLU A 75 -7.20 -8.37 4.39
C GLU A 75 -7.82 -9.00 5.66
N ALA A 76 -7.22 -8.76 6.83
CA ALA A 76 -7.68 -9.35 8.09
C ALA A 76 -8.93 -8.66 8.67
N LEU A 77 -9.09 -7.35 8.45
CA LEU A 77 -10.18 -6.55 9.02
C LEU A 77 -11.60 -7.08 8.69
N PRO A 78 -11.97 -7.39 7.42
CA PRO A 78 -13.30 -7.90 7.12
C PRO A 78 -13.56 -9.28 7.73
N ILE A 79 -12.54 -10.13 7.79
CA ILE A 79 -12.63 -11.46 8.41
C ILE A 79 -12.87 -11.32 9.92
N ALA A 80 -12.09 -10.47 10.59
CA ALA A 80 -12.27 -10.20 12.02
C ALA A 80 -13.66 -9.63 12.32
N ALA A 81 -14.17 -8.73 11.47
CA ALA A 81 -15.53 -8.19 11.60
C ALA A 81 -16.59 -9.29 11.47
N ALA A 82 -16.48 -10.18 10.47
CA ALA A 82 -17.41 -11.28 10.28
C ALA A 82 -17.41 -12.26 11.46
N VAL A 83 -16.22 -12.64 11.95
CA VAL A 83 -16.08 -13.50 13.14
C VAL A 83 -16.72 -12.84 14.36
N GLY A 84 -16.49 -11.54 14.56
CA GLY A 84 -17.13 -10.76 15.62
C GLY A 84 -18.65 -10.82 15.55
N ILE A 85 -19.23 -10.64 14.36
CA ILE A 85 -20.69 -10.73 14.15
C ILE A 85 -21.22 -12.13 14.49
N VAL A 86 -20.56 -13.19 14.05
CA VAL A 86 -20.99 -14.58 14.31
C VAL A 86 -20.96 -14.90 15.81
N VAL A 87 -19.90 -14.47 16.51
CA VAL A 87 -19.78 -14.66 17.97
C VAL A 87 -20.90 -13.93 18.71
N LEU A 88 -21.19 -12.68 18.34
CA LEU A 88 -22.26 -11.89 18.94
C LEU A 88 -23.65 -12.50 18.68
N ALA A 89 -23.90 -12.97 17.46
CA ALA A 89 -25.17 -13.64 17.12
C ALA A 89 -25.35 -14.96 17.89
N GLY A 90 -24.30 -15.78 18.01
CA GLY A 90 -24.32 -16.99 18.80
C GLY A 90 -24.57 -16.72 20.29
N LEU A 91 -23.93 -15.68 20.85
CA LEU A 91 -24.16 -15.25 22.22
C LEU A 91 -25.60 -14.76 22.43
N TYR A 92 -26.15 -13.98 21.50
CA TYR A 92 -27.53 -13.53 21.54
C TYR A 92 -28.52 -14.70 21.56
N LEU A 93 -28.36 -15.68 20.67
CA LEU A 93 -29.21 -16.87 20.63
C LEU A 93 -29.09 -17.71 21.91
N TYR A 94 -27.88 -17.87 22.45
CA TYR A 94 -27.66 -18.61 23.70
C TYR A 94 -28.36 -17.94 24.89
N LEU A 95 -28.24 -16.62 25.03
CA LEU A 95 -28.90 -15.87 26.11
C LEU A 95 -30.42 -15.89 25.95
N ASN A 96 -30.93 -15.82 24.73
CA ASN A 96 -32.36 -15.78 24.46
C ASN A 96 -33.04 -17.16 24.45
N ASN A 97 -32.28 -18.27 24.44
CA ASN A 97 -32.78 -19.64 24.53
C ASN A 97 -32.58 -20.26 25.94
N LYS A 98 -31.92 -19.54 26.86
CA LYS A 98 -31.74 -19.97 28.26
C LYS A 98 -32.85 -19.49 29.21
N PHE A 99 -33.81 -18.73 28.70
CA PHE A 99 -35.07 -18.35 29.35
C PHE A 99 -36.23 -18.91 28.53
#